data_AF-A0A6L7XLE4-F1
#
_entry.id   AF-A0A6L7XLE4-F1
#
_cell.length_a   1.000
_cell.length_b   1.000
_cell.length_c   1.000
_cell.angle_alpha   90.00
_cell.angle_beta   90.00
_cell.angle_gamma   90.00
#
_symmetry.space_group_name_H-M   'P 1'
#
loop_
_entity.id
_entity.type
_entity.pdbx_description
1 polymer ?
#
loop_
_entity_poly.entity_id
_entity_poly.type
_entity_poly.pdbx_seq_one_letter_code
_entity_poly.pdbx_strand_id
1 'polypeptide(L)'
;MPGSRNLPGALDRDTLRQLFEELADELARARVRACICIIGGAAMTMAHRRDRATHGVDARTTANRPCSRRSERSQSATDCRLPG
;
A
#
# COMPACT_ATOMS: atom_id res chain seq x y z
N MET A 1 23.01 -12.43 -9.51
CA MET A 1 22.19 -11.56 -8.65
C MET A 1 22.92 -10.24 -8.45
N PRO A 2 22.51 -9.11 -9.04
CA PRO A 2 22.96 -7.81 -8.58
C PRO A 2 21.93 -7.25 -7.59
N GLY A 3 22.35 -7.08 -6.34
CA GLY A 3 21.58 -6.37 -5.33
C GLY A 3 21.49 -4.88 -5.69
N SER A 4 20.27 -4.38 -5.83
CA SER A 4 20.01 -2.95 -5.90
C SER A 4 20.57 -2.30 -4.63
N ARG A 5 21.49 -1.35 -4.81
CA ARG A 5 22.01 -0.51 -3.72
C ARG A 5 20.84 0.31 -3.17
N ASN A 6 20.32 -0.05 -1.99
CA ASN A 6 19.42 0.82 -1.23
C ASN A 6 20.22 2.07 -0.83
N LEU A 7 19.91 3.19 -1.48
CA LEU A 7 20.30 4.51 -0.98
C LEU A 7 19.67 4.70 0.41
N PRO A 8 20.39 5.24 1.41
CA PRO A 8 19.80 5.52 2.72
C PRO A 8 18.57 6.43 2.52
N GLY A 9 17.39 5.93 2.90
CA GLY A 9 16.11 6.61 2.72
C GLY A 9 15.26 6.15 1.53
N ALA A 10 15.67 5.12 0.78
CA ALA A 10 14.83 4.46 -0.22
C ALA A 10 14.16 3.23 0.40
N LEU A 11 12.83 3.16 0.28
CA LEU A 11 11.98 2.05 0.69
C LEU A 11 11.80 1.10 -0.50
N ASP A 12 12.32 -0.11 -0.36
CA ASP A 12 12.07 -1.19 -1.30
C ASP A 12 10.76 -1.94 -0.98
N ARG A 13 10.47 -2.96 -1.78
CA ARG A 13 9.23 -3.73 -1.66
C ARG A 13 9.12 -4.47 -0.33
N ASP A 14 10.21 -5.05 0.16
CA ASP A 14 10.18 -5.86 1.37
C ASP A 14 10.03 -4.96 2.60
N THR A 15 10.69 -3.79 2.59
CA THR A 15 10.53 -2.74 3.60
C THR A 15 9.11 -2.20 3.62
N LEU A 16 8.52 -1.87 2.46
CA LEU A 16 7.13 -1.42 2.38
C LEU A 16 6.14 -2.47 2.87
N ARG A 17 6.38 -3.75 2.55
CA ARG A 17 5.54 -4.85 3.05
C ARG A 17 5.56 -4.91 4.57
N GLN A 18 6.75 -4.88 5.16
CA GLN A 18 6.91 -4.90 6.62
C GLN A 18 6.20 -3.70 7.26
N LEU A 19 6.37 -2.48 6.74
CA LEU A 19 5.70 -1.29 7.26
C LEU A 19 4.17 -1.40 7.22
N PHE A 20 3.61 -2.01 6.17
CA PHE A 20 2.16 -2.20 6.09
C PHE A 20 1.63 -3.29 7.03
N GLU A 21 2.42 -4.33 7.30
CA GLU A 21 2.10 -5.34 8.31
C GLU A 21 2.13 -4.72 9.72
N GLU A 22 3.16 -3.93 10.04
CA GLU A 22 3.27 -3.20 11.31
C GLU A 22 2.10 -2.22 11.52
N LEU A 23 1.74 -1.45 10.49
CA LEU A 23 0.57 -0.56 10.53
C LEU A 23 -0.73 -1.34 10.75
N ALA A 24 -0.91 -2.49 10.11
CA ALA A 24 -2.10 -3.31 10.29
C ALA A 24 -2.21 -3.83 11.74
N ASP A 25 -1.09 -4.23 12.34
CA ASP A 25 -1.03 -4.66 13.73
C ASP A 25 -1.34 -3.52 14.71
N GLU A 26 -0.82 -2.32 14.46
CA GLU A 26 -1.12 -1.14 15.28
C GLU A 26 -2.60 -0.78 15.24
N LEU A 27 -3.21 -0.76 14.05
CA LEU A 27 -4.64 -0.51 13.88
C LEU A 27 -5.49 -1.59 14.57
N ALA A 28 -5.08 -2.86 14.49
CA ALA A 28 -5.76 -3.96 15.16
C ALA A 28 -5.71 -3.82 16.69
N ARG A 29 -4.53 -3.49 17.25
CA ARG A 29 -4.36 -3.23 18.70
C ARG A 29 -5.23 -2.05 19.15
N ALA A 30 -5.32 -1.00 18.34
CA ALA A 30 -6.17 0.16 18.60
C ALA A 30 -7.68 -0.11 18.36
N ARG A 31 -8.06 -1.30 17.89
CA ARG A 31 -9.43 -1.66 17.47
C ARG A 31 -10.00 -0.70 16.41
N VAL A 32 -9.14 -0.12 15.58
CA VAL A 32 -9.53 0.79 14.50
C VAL A 32 -9.69 -0.01 13.22
N ARG A 33 -10.85 0.13 12.57
CA ARG A 33 -11.05 -0.34 11.19
C ARG A 33 -10.90 0.84 10.24
N ALA A 34 -9.88 0.80 9.39
CA ALA A 34 -9.63 1.80 8.37
C ALA A 34 -9.43 1.13 7.01
N CYS A 35 -9.94 1.76 5.96
CA CYS A 35 -9.65 1.38 4.58
C CYS A 35 -8.72 2.43 4.00
N ILE A 36 -7.50 1.98 3.69
CA ILE A 36 -6.39 2.83 3.28
C ILE A 36 -5.99 2.41 1.86
N CYS A 37 -6.02 3.36 0.93
CA CYS A 37 -5.55 3.16 -0.43
C CYS A 37 -4.15 3.77 -0.55
N ILE A 38 -3.16 2.93 -0.84
CA ILE A 38 -1.80 3.38 -1.14
C ILE A 38 -1.76 3.89 -2.59
N ILE A 39 -1.18 5.06 -2.80
CA ILE A 39 -1.03 5.70 -4.11
C ILE A 39 0.44 6.06 -4.36
N GLY A 40 0.74 6.60 -5.54
CA GLY A 40 2.07 7.14 -5.86
C GLY A 40 3.17 6.07 -5.94
N GLY A 41 4.38 6.46 -5.51
CA GLY A 41 5.60 5.66 -5.66
C GLY A 41 5.50 4.28 -4.97
N ALA A 42 4.98 4.25 -3.75
CA ALA A 42 4.78 3.02 -2.99
C ALA A 42 3.83 2.03 -3.69
N ALA A 43 2.72 2.51 -4.26
CA ALA A 43 1.81 1.67 -5.03
C ALA A 43 2.51 1.04 -6.24
N MET A 44 3.33 1.83 -6.96
CA MET A 44 4.07 1.35 -8.12
C MET A 44 5.17 0.34 -7.75
N THR A 45 5.89 0.57 -6.65
CA THR A 45 6.89 -0.37 -6.11
C THR A 45 6.24 -1.71 -5.75
N MET A 46 5.06 -1.69 -5.15
CA MET A 46 4.35 -2.91 -4.77
C MET A 46 3.75 -3.65 -5.98
N ALA A 47 3.19 -2.93 -6.95
CA ALA A 47 2.41 -3.52 -8.04
C ALA A 47 3.24 -3.96 -9.26
N HIS A 48 4.29 -3.23 -9.65
CA HIS A 48 4.86 -3.39 -10.99
C HIS A 48 6.31 -3.89 -11.04
N ARG A 49 7.21 -3.40 -10.18
CA ARG A 49 8.66 -3.67 -10.33
C ARG A 49 9.36 -3.89 -8.99
N ARG A 50 9.96 -5.08 -8.81
CA ARG A 50 10.68 -5.49 -7.58
C ARG A 50 11.92 -4.64 -7.30
N ASP A 51 12.50 -4.07 -8.34
CA ASP A 51 13.74 -3.27 -8.32
C ASP A 51 13.50 -1.77 -8.16
N ARG A 52 12.25 -1.31 -8.14
CA ARG A 52 11.90 0.10 -7.96
C ARG A 52 11.75 0.43 -6.47
N ALA A 53 12.62 1.27 -5.94
CA ALA A 53 12.44 1.86 -4.61
C ALA A 53 11.67 3.20 -4.66
N THR A 54 11.07 3.58 -3.55
CA THR A 54 10.38 4.88 -3.35
C THR A 54 10.95 5.58 -2.12
N HIS A 55 10.80 6.90 -1.99
CA HIS A 55 11.28 7.64 -0.81
C HIS A 55 10.21 7.84 0.26
N GLY A 56 8.97 7.42 0.00
CA GLY A 56 7.86 7.62 0.93
C GLY A 56 6.60 6.85 0.53
N VAL A 57 5.59 6.97 1.39
CA VAL A 57 4.27 6.36 1.26
C VAL A 57 3.22 7.46 1.26
N ASP A 58 2.46 7.55 0.17
CA ASP A 58 1.29 8.40 0.06
C ASP A 58 0.03 7.54 0.18
N ALA A 59 -0.94 7.98 0.99
CA ALA A 59 -2.15 7.22 1.27
C ALA A 59 -3.39 8.10 1.34
N ARG A 60 -4.54 7.53 0.95
CA ARG A 60 -5.86 8.14 1.15
C ARG A 60 -6.72 7.24 2.03
N THR A 61 -7.35 7.82 3.05
CA THR A 61 -8.36 7.15 3.85
C THR A 61 -9.72 7.31 3.18
N THR A 62 -10.49 6.22 3.08
CA THR A 62 -11.88 6.31 2.66
C THR A 62 -12.76 6.24 3.90
N ALA A 63 -13.26 7.40 4.35
CA ALA A 63 -14.09 7.50 5.55
C ALA A 63 -15.44 6.74 5.44
N ASN A 64 -15.84 6.28 4.26
CA ASN A 64 -17.21 5.86 4.00
C ASN A 64 -17.37 4.58 3.16
N ARG A 65 -16.33 3.75 3.06
CA ARG A 65 -16.48 2.43 2.43
C ARG A 65 -16.16 1.33 3.44
N PRO A 66 -17.05 0.35 3.64
CA PRO A 66 -16.67 -0.84 4.39
C PRO A 66 -15.48 -1.47 3.66
N CYS A 67 -14.43 -1.84 4.41
CA CYS A 67 -13.36 -2.65 3.84
C CYS A 67 -14.03 -3.96 3.46
N SER A 68 -14.36 -4.11 2.18
CA SER A 68 -15.04 -5.28 1.67
C SER A 68 -14.14 -6.45 2.00
N ARG A 69 -14.62 -7.30 2.92
CA ARG A 69 -13.96 -8.57 3.19
C ARG A 69 -13.87 -9.27 1.85
N ARG A 70 -12.66 -9.68 1.50
CA ARG A 70 -12.35 -10.41 0.29
C ARG A 70 -13.12 -11.74 0.27
N SER A 71 -14.39 -11.72 -0.10
CA SER A 71 -15.12 -12.89 -0.58
C SER A 71 -15.18 -12.79 -2.10
N GLU A 72 -14.29 -13.54 -2.72
CA GLU A 72 -14.50 -14.28 -3.97
C GLU A 72 -15.14 -13.55 -5.17
N ARG A 73 -14.32 -13.48 -6.24
CA ARG A 73 -14.67 -13.19 -7.64
C ARG A 73 -15.07 -11.75 -7.96
N SER A 74 -14.21 -11.15 -8.80
CA SER A 74 -14.55 -10.12 -9.78
C SER A 74 -15.40 -8.96 -9.27
N GLN A 75 -14.75 -7.87 -8.87
CA GLN A 75 -15.33 -6.54 -9.08
C GLN A 75 -14.23 -5.49 -9.25
N SER A 76 -13.93 -5.26 -10.54
CA SER A 76 -13.58 -4.00 -11.17
C SER A 76 -12.50 -3.15 -10.49
N ALA A 77 -11.33 -3.11 -11.13
CA ALA A 77 -10.27 -2.12 -10.91
C ALA A 77 -10.66 -0.68 -11.35
N THR A 78 -11.95 -0.30 -11.21
CA THR A 78 -12.51 0.94 -11.77
C THR A 78 -12.78 2.02 -10.73
N ASP A 79 -12.62 1.73 -9.44
CA ASP A 79 -13.11 2.58 -8.36
C ASP A 79 -12.03 3.50 -7.74
N CYS A 80 -10.93 3.71 -8.47
CA CYS A 80 -9.90 4.72 -8.20
C CYS A 80 -9.84 5.78 -9.32
N ARG A 81 -10.98 6.13 -9.94
CA ARG A 81 -11.02 7.31 -10.83
C ARG A 81 -11.06 8.57 -9.97
N LEU A 82 -10.04 9.40 -10.11
CA LEU A 82 -9.98 10.76 -9.57
C LEU A 82 -11.21 11.55 -10.08
N PRO A 83 -11.87 12.39 -9.26
CA PRO A 83 -12.77 13.39 -9.80
C PRO A 83 -11.96 14.35 -10.68
N GLY A 84 -12.48 14.62 -11.88
CA GLY A 84 -11.94 15.62 -12.80
C GLY A 84 -12.11 17.04 -12.27
#